data_AF-A0A382VY27-F1
#
_entry.id   AF-A0A382VY27-F1
#
_cell.length_a   1.000
_cell.length_b   1.000
_cell.length_c   1.000
_cell.angle_alpha   90.00
_cell.angle_beta   90.00
_cell.angle_gamma   90.00
#
_symmetry.space_group_name_H-M   'P 1'
#
loop_
_entity.id
_entity.type
_entity.pdbx_description
1 polymer ?
#
loop_
_entity_poly.entity_id
_entity_poly.type
_entity_poly.pdbx_seq_one_letter_code
_entity_poly.pdbx_strand_id
1 'polypeptide(L)'
;WTFINSLLVAQFMMLIFGLYISGLAKYVMKTPTHYMAAAITILAIFGTYSVQHNFADVIVMLFLGTTMFFLSKFGFTAAPIVLGIILGPIAETNFNQAKIIADTQNGIFDYLTSGPLNLTIIALCLISILYGVYGDKEKRKTK
;
A
#
# COMPACT_ATOMS: atom_id res chain seq x y z
N TRP A 1 -3.66 -33.69 -6.67
CA TRP A 1 -2.34 -33.45 -7.30
C TRP A 1 -2.37 -32.51 -8.50
N THR A 2 -3.48 -32.29 -9.21
CA THR A 2 -3.54 -31.35 -10.35
C THR A 2 -3.55 -29.87 -9.93
N PHE A 3 -4.29 -29.51 -8.87
CA PHE A 3 -4.41 -28.11 -8.40
C PHE A 3 -3.08 -27.52 -7.87
N ILE A 4 -2.35 -28.28 -7.04
CA ILE A 4 -1.02 -27.84 -6.55
C ILE A 4 -0.03 -27.68 -7.71
N ASN A 5 -0.02 -28.63 -8.66
CA ASN A 5 0.88 -28.54 -9.82
C ASN A 5 0.50 -27.37 -10.73
N SER A 6 -0.78 -27.05 -10.91
CA SER A 6 -1.20 -25.88 -11.71
C SER A 6 -0.83 -24.56 -11.04
N LEU A 7 -0.88 -24.46 -9.71
CA LEU A 7 -0.42 -23.27 -8.98
C LEU A 7 1.09 -23.07 -9.13
N LEU A 8 1.86 -24.16 -9.06
CA LEU A 8 3.30 -24.11 -9.24
C LEU A 8 3.66 -23.68 -10.68
N VAL A 9 3.02 -24.28 -11.69
CA VAL A 9 3.17 -23.89 -13.09
C VAL A 9 2.73 -22.44 -13.34
N ALA A 10 1.64 -21.99 -12.72
CA ALA A 10 1.16 -20.61 -12.85
C ALA A 10 2.18 -19.59 -12.33
N GLN A 11 2.86 -19.85 -11.20
CA GLN A 11 3.91 -18.95 -10.72
C GLN A 11 5.13 -18.93 -11.61
N PHE A 12 5.54 -20.08 -12.17
CA PHE A 12 6.62 -20.09 -13.16
C PHE A 12 6.26 -19.28 -14.40
N MET A 13 5.04 -19.42 -14.93
CA MET A 13 4.56 -18.61 -16.03
C MET A 13 4.48 -17.12 -15.68
N MET A 14 3.97 -16.77 -14.49
CA MET A 14 3.89 -15.38 -14.02
C MET A 14 5.27 -14.74 -13.91
N LEU A 15 6.28 -15.49 -13.47
CA LEU A 15 7.66 -15.02 -13.41
C LEU A 15 8.23 -14.75 -14.81
N ILE A 16 8.05 -15.67 -15.75
CA ILE A 16 8.52 -15.50 -17.14
C ILE A 16 7.86 -14.28 -17.79
N PHE A 17 6.52 -14.19 -17.71
CA PHE A 17 5.78 -13.06 -18.25
C PHE A 17 6.13 -11.75 -17.55
N GLY A 18 6.30 -11.76 -16.23
CA GLY A 18 6.69 -10.58 -15.45
C GLY A 18 8.06 -10.04 -15.86
N LEU A 19 9.05 -10.91 -16.05
CA LEU A 19 10.38 -10.52 -16.54
C LEU A 19 10.32 -9.98 -17.98
N TYR A 20 9.56 -10.63 -18.85
CA TYR A 20 9.38 -10.18 -20.23
C TYR A 20 8.76 -8.78 -20.30
N ILE A 21 7.67 -8.55 -19.57
CA ILE A 21 6.98 -7.26 -19.48
C ILE A 21 7.88 -6.19 -18.86
N SER A 22 8.65 -6.54 -17.82
CA SER A 22 9.63 -5.61 -17.23
C SER A 22 10.67 -5.14 -18.24
N GLY A 23 11.07 -5.99 -19.20
CA GLY A 23 11.94 -5.61 -20.30
C GLY A 23 11.31 -4.58 -21.23
N LEU A 24 10.03 -4.76 -21.58
CA LEU A 24 9.28 -3.83 -22.42
C LEU A 24 8.98 -2.50 -21.72
N ALA A 25 8.72 -2.52 -20.41
CA ALA A 25 8.41 -1.33 -19.62
C ALA A 25 9.52 -0.26 -19.69
N LYS A 26 10.78 -0.67 -19.92
CA LYS A 26 11.90 0.24 -20.14
C LYS A 26 11.70 1.18 -21.33
N TYR A 27 11.02 0.74 -22.40
CA TYR A 27 10.73 1.59 -23.56
C TYR A 27 9.73 2.69 -23.23
N VAL A 28 8.72 2.36 -22.41
CA VAL A 28 7.72 3.33 -21.95
C VAL A 28 8.43 4.42 -21.13
N MET A 29 9.30 4.04 -20.19
CA MET A 29 10.08 4.96 -19.35
C MET A 29 11.10 5.84 -20.10
N LYS A 30 11.50 5.49 -21.32
CA LYS A 30 12.41 6.32 -22.14
C LYS A 30 11.70 7.54 -22.76
N THR A 31 10.37 7.58 -22.75
CA THR A 31 9.59 8.67 -23.31
C THR A 31 9.73 9.92 -22.41
N PRO A 32 9.83 11.14 -22.98
CA PRO A 32 9.84 12.37 -22.20
C PRO A 32 8.71 12.44 -21.16
N THR A 33 9.07 12.78 -19.92
CA THR A 33 8.19 12.73 -18.73
C THR A 33 6.88 13.52 -18.91
N HIS A 34 6.91 14.62 -19.66
CA HIS A 34 5.71 15.43 -19.93
C HIS A 34 4.63 14.65 -20.70
N TYR A 35 5.03 13.87 -21.72
CA TYR A 35 4.09 13.07 -22.51
C TYR A 35 3.53 11.90 -21.70
N MET A 36 4.36 11.29 -20.84
CA MET A 36 3.91 10.21 -19.96
C MET A 36 2.88 10.72 -18.95
N ALA A 37 3.12 11.87 -18.31
CA ALA A 37 2.20 12.46 -17.36
C ALA A 37 0.83 12.75 -18.00
N ALA A 38 0.81 13.31 -19.21
CA ALA A 38 -0.42 13.56 -19.94
C ALA A 38 -1.18 12.26 -20.28
N ALA A 39 -0.48 11.25 -20.83
CA ALA A 39 -1.08 9.97 -21.18
C ALA A 39 -1.66 9.23 -19.96
N ILE A 40 -0.93 9.20 -18.85
CA ILE A 40 -1.38 8.58 -17.59
C ILE A 40 -2.61 9.30 -17.04
N THR A 41 -2.62 10.63 -17.07
CA THR A 41 -3.75 11.43 -16.58
C THR A 41 -5.02 11.14 -17.38
N ILE A 42 -4.92 11.12 -18.71
CA ILE A 42 -6.05 10.79 -19.61
C ILE A 42 -6.54 9.37 -19.31
N LEU A 43 -5.63 8.39 -19.27
CA LEU A 43 -5.98 7.00 -18.99
C LEU A 43 -6.68 6.85 -17.63
N ALA A 44 -6.21 7.58 -16.61
CA ALA A 44 -6.77 7.50 -15.27
C ALA A 44 -8.14 8.19 -15.17
N ILE A 45 -8.42 9.24 -15.96
CA ILE A 45 -9.76 9.84 -16.09
C ILE A 45 -10.73 8.83 -16.72
N PHE A 46 -10.33 8.18 -17.82
CA PHE A 46 -11.15 7.12 -18.44
C PHE A 46 -11.37 5.94 -17.50
N GLY A 47 -10.32 5.51 -16.79
CA GLY A 47 -10.39 4.42 -15.82
C GLY A 47 -11.36 4.70 -14.68
N THR A 48 -11.26 5.87 -14.05
CA THR A 48 -12.16 6.25 -12.96
C THR A 48 -13.61 6.41 -13.41
N TYR A 49 -13.83 7.03 -14.57
CA TYR A 49 -15.17 7.17 -15.13
C TYR A 49 -15.80 5.81 -15.48
N SER A 50 -15.01 4.83 -15.94
CA SER A 50 -15.49 3.50 -16.33
C SER A 50 -16.01 2.66 -15.16
N VAL A 51 -15.51 2.87 -13.93
CA VAL A 51 -15.85 2.02 -12.78
C VAL A 51 -17.24 2.31 -12.21
N GLN A 52 -17.58 3.59 -12.04
CA GLN A 52 -18.82 4.01 -11.37
C GLN A 52 -19.74 4.85 -12.27
N HIS A 53 -19.31 5.21 -13.49
CA HIS A 53 -20.01 6.14 -14.39
C HIS A 53 -20.41 7.47 -13.71
N ASN A 54 -19.68 7.87 -12.66
CA ASN A 54 -19.98 9.04 -11.86
C ASN A 54 -18.90 10.11 -12.05
N PHE A 55 -19.32 11.33 -12.39
CA PHE A 55 -18.43 12.48 -12.54
C PHE A 55 -17.83 12.95 -11.21
N ALA A 56 -18.47 12.66 -10.07
CA ALA A 56 -17.95 12.99 -8.76
C ALA A 56 -16.61 12.29 -8.48
N ASP A 57 -16.47 11.01 -8.87
CA ASP A 57 -15.25 10.24 -8.66
C ASP A 57 -14.08 10.77 -9.50
N VAL A 58 -14.37 11.28 -10.70
CA VAL A 58 -13.37 11.93 -11.57
C VAL A 58 -12.88 13.24 -10.93
N ILE A 59 -13.78 14.04 -10.35
CA ILE A 59 -13.41 15.26 -9.62
C ILE A 59 -12.56 14.95 -8.39
N VAL A 60 -12.93 13.94 -7.60
CA VAL A 60 -12.15 13.50 -6.44
C VAL A 60 -10.77 13.00 -6.87
N MET A 61 -10.70 12.21 -7.95
CA MET A 61 -9.44 11.73 -8.51
C MET A 61 -8.54 12.88 -8.97
N LEU A 62 -9.09 13.89 -9.65
CA LEU A 62 -8.32 15.04 -10.12
C LEU A 62 -7.84 15.91 -8.95
N PHE A 63 -8.69 16.10 -7.94
CA PHE A 63 -8.34 16.81 -6.71
C PHE A 63 -7.24 16.08 -5.91
N LEU A 64 -7.38 14.78 -5.68
CA LEU A 64 -6.38 13.98 -4.98
C LEU A 64 -5.07 13.88 -5.77
N GLY A 65 -5.14 13.71 -7.09
CA GLY A 65 -3.98 13.65 -7.97
C GLY A 65 -3.18 14.95 -7.99
N THR A 66 -3.87 16.10 -8.11
CA THR A 66 -3.22 17.42 -8.04
C THR A 66 -2.66 17.72 -6.66
N THR A 67 -3.40 17.40 -5.59
CA THR A 67 -2.91 17.52 -4.21
C THR A 67 -1.65 16.67 -3.99
N MET A 68 -1.64 15.43 -4.49
CA MET A 68 -0.48 14.55 -4.42
C MET A 68 0.72 15.08 -5.23
N PHE A 69 0.51 15.73 -6.38
CA PHE A 69 1.59 16.39 -7.11
C PHE A 69 2.27 17.49 -6.27
N PHE A 70 1.48 18.25 -5.50
CA PHE A 70 2.03 19.21 -4.53
C PHE A 70 2.76 18.52 -3.37
N LEU A 71 2.19 17.47 -2.78
CA LEU A 71 2.85 16.71 -1.69
C LEU A 71 4.16 16.04 -2.13
N SER A 72 4.24 15.62 -3.40
CA SER A 72 5.46 15.08 -3.98
C SER A 72 6.63 16.08 -3.90
N LYS A 73 6.34 17.39 -4.02
CA LYS A 73 7.33 18.46 -3.84
C LYS A 73 7.84 18.57 -2.39
N PHE A 74 7.05 18.15 -1.40
CA PHE A 74 7.43 18.09 0.01
C PHE A 74 8.20 16.80 0.38
N GLY A 75 8.48 15.93 -0.59
CA GLY A 75 9.25 14.70 -0.37
C GLY A 75 8.42 13.50 0.08
N PHE A 76 7.10 13.61 0.10
CA PHE A 76 6.21 12.47 0.34
C PHE A 76 6.02 11.67 -0.95
N THR A 77 6.36 10.39 -0.91
CA THR A 77 6.09 9.49 -2.03
C THR A 77 4.63 9.06 -2.02
N ALA A 78 4.09 8.67 -3.18
CA ALA A 78 2.69 8.25 -3.27
C ALA A 78 2.39 6.96 -2.49
N ALA A 79 3.38 6.07 -2.39
CA ALA A 79 3.19 4.73 -1.85
C ALA A 79 2.75 4.69 -0.37
N PRO A 80 3.37 5.41 0.59
CA PRO A 80 2.92 5.43 1.98
C PRO A 80 1.53 6.01 2.18
N ILE A 81 1.15 7.01 1.39
CA ILE A 81 -0.17 7.66 1.49
C ILE A 81 -1.26 6.68 1.08
N VAL A 82 -1.08 6.01 -0.07
CA VAL A 82 -2.03 4.99 -0.54
C VAL A 82 -2.09 3.82 0.44
N LEU A 83 -0.94 3.37 0.94
CA LEU A 83 -0.88 2.30 1.94
C LEU A 83 -1.63 2.70 3.22
N GLY A 84 -1.47 3.93 3.70
CA GLY A 84 -2.19 4.45 4.86
C GLY A 84 -3.71 4.53 4.65
N ILE A 85 -4.16 4.97 3.47
CA ILE A 85 -5.58 5.04 3.12
C ILE A 85 -6.22 3.64 3.09
N ILE A 86 -5.51 2.64 2.56
CA ILE A 86 -6.02 1.26 2.49
C ILE A 86 -5.94 0.59 3.87
N LEU A 87 -4.82 0.75 4.58
CA LEU A 87 -4.59 0.12 5.88
C LEU A 87 -5.43 0.76 6.99
N GLY A 88 -5.80 2.03 6.90
CA GLY A 88 -6.62 2.74 7.90
C GLY A 88 -7.90 2.00 8.27
N PRO A 89 -8.83 1.75 7.33
CA PRO A 89 -10.08 1.03 7.62
C PRO A 89 -9.83 -0.43 8.02
N ILE A 90 -8.79 -1.06 7.48
CA ILE A 90 -8.42 -2.43 7.89
C ILE A 90 -7.96 -2.41 9.36
N ALA A 91 -7.13 -1.45 9.76
CA ALA A 91 -6.66 -1.31 11.13
C ALA A 91 -7.82 -0.99 12.08
N GLU A 92 -8.71 -0.08 11.70
CA GLU A 92 -9.89 0.29 12.50
C GLU A 92 -10.85 -0.89 12.68
N THR A 93 -11.13 -1.65 11.62
CA THR A 93 -12.01 -2.83 11.71
C THR A 93 -11.40 -3.93 12.54
N ASN A 94 -10.10 -4.20 12.41
CA ASN A 94 -9.39 -5.16 13.26
C ASN A 94 -9.32 -4.70 14.72
N PHE A 95 -9.09 -3.40 14.97
CA PHE A 95 -9.09 -2.84 16.31
C PHE A 95 -10.47 -2.93 16.96
N ASN A 96 -11.53 -2.63 16.22
CA ASN A 96 -12.89 -2.74 16.74
C ASN A 96 -13.27 -4.21 17.02
N GLN A 97 -12.90 -5.15 16.16
CA GLN A 97 -13.06 -6.58 16.41
C GLN A 97 -12.31 -7.04 17.66
N ALA A 98 -11.04 -6.65 17.81
CA ALA A 98 -10.25 -6.94 19.00
C ALA A 98 -10.89 -6.34 20.26
N LYS A 99 -11.43 -5.12 20.18
CA LYS A 99 -12.13 -4.45 21.27
C LYS A 99 -13.39 -5.20 21.68
N ILE A 100 -14.22 -5.65 20.73
CA ILE A 100 -15.44 -6.43 21.02
C ILE A 100 -15.08 -7.73 21.73
N ILE A 101 -14.04 -8.44 21.28
CA ILE A 101 -13.58 -9.67 21.93
C ILE A 101 -13.04 -9.39 23.33
N ALA A 102 -12.27 -8.30 23.48
CA ALA A 102 -11.71 -7.88 24.76
C ALA A 102 -12.77 -7.40 25.77
N ASP A 103 -13.91 -6.89 25.30
CA ASP A 103 -15.05 -6.47 26.13
C ASP A 103 -15.88 -7.68 26.60
N THR A 104 -15.86 -8.78 25.84
CA THR A 104 -16.44 -10.07 26.28
C THR A 104 -15.55 -10.85 27.27
N GLN A 105 -14.31 -10.42 27.49
CA GLN A 105 -13.41 -10.91 28.54
C GLN A 105 -13.08 -9.79 29.54
N ASN A 106 -12.33 -10.11 30.60
CA ASN A 106 -12.04 -9.25 31.77
C ASN A 106 -11.22 -7.96 31.50
N GLY A 107 -11.35 -7.34 30.32
CA GLY A 107 -10.81 -6.02 29.99
C GLY A 107 -9.68 -6.06 28.96
N ILE A 108 -9.50 -4.92 28.27
CA ILE A 108 -8.54 -4.73 27.18
C ILE A 108 -7.09 -5.06 27.56
N PHE A 109 -6.69 -4.79 28.81
CA PHE A 109 -5.33 -5.06 29.27
C PHE A 109 -5.08 -6.56 29.42
N ASP A 110 -6.04 -7.31 29.95
CA ASP A 110 -5.86 -8.73 30.21
C ASP A 110 -5.87 -9.53 28.89
N TYR A 111 -6.72 -9.17 27.93
CA TYR A 111 -6.70 -9.77 26.59
C TYR A 111 -5.40 -9.47 25.84
N LEU A 112 -4.82 -8.28 26.06
CA LEU A 112 -3.58 -7.89 25.41
C LEU A 112 -2.35 -8.58 26.05
N THR A 113 -2.39 -8.95 27.33
CA THR A 113 -1.27 -9.64 28.01
C THR A 113 -1.44 -11.15 28.22
N SER A 114 -2.63 -11.72 27.99
CA SER A 114 -2.92 -13.13 28.27
C SER A 114 -2.24 -14.13 27.34
N GLY A 115 -1.79 -13.70 26.15
CA GLY A 115 -1.21 -14.58 25.13
C GLY A 115 0.29 -14.37 24.92
N PRO A 116 1.14 -15.43 24.99
CA PRO A 116 2.56 -15.31 24.65
C PRO A 116 2.77 -14.83 23.20
N LEU A 117 1.83 -15.14 22.30
CA LEU A 117 1.85 -14.67 20.91
C LEU A 117 1.65 -13.15 20.80
N ASN A 118 0.74 -12.58 21.60
CA ASN A 118 0.46 -11.14 21.54
C ASN A 118 1.63 -10.32 22.09
N LEU A 119 2.23 -10.78 23.18
CA LEU A 119 3.43 -10.16 23.74
C LEU A 119 4.59 -10.18 22.73
N THR A 120 4.73 -11.26 21.97
CA THR A 120 5.73 -11.39 20.90
C THR A 120 5.45 -10.41 19.76
N ILE A 121 4.20 -10.26 19.32
CA ILE A 121 3.82 -9.33 18.24
C ILE A 121 4.03 -7.87 18.69
N ILE A 122 3.65 -7.52 19.92
CA ILE A 122 3.86 -6.17 20.47
C ILE A 122 5.36 -5.85 20.55
N ALA A 123 6.18 -6.79 21.04
CA ALA A 123 7.63 -6.61 21.07
C ALA A 123 8.20 -6.43 19.65
N LEU A 124 7.73 -7.21 18.68
CA LEU A 124 8.18 -7.12 17.28
C LEU A 124 7.76 -5.79 16.62
N CYS A 125 6.56 -5.29 16.91
CA CYS A 125 6.12 -3.96 16.47
C CYS A 125 6.98 -2.84 17.06
N LEU A 126 7.27 -2.90 18.36
CA LEU A 126 8.16 -1.92 19.01
C LEU A 126 9.57 -1.96 18.40
N ILE A 127 10.12 -3.15 18.16
CA ILE A 127 11.41 -3.34 17.49
C ILE A 127 11.36 -2.75 16.08
N SER A 128 10.33 -3.05 15.29
CA SER A 128 10.17 -2.54 13.91
C SER A 128 10.09 -1.02 13.86
N ILE A 129 9.33 -0.39 14.77
CA ILE A 129 9.24 1.07 14.88
C ILE A 129 10.59 1.66 15.27
N LEU A 130 11.29 1.07 16.25
CA LEU A 130 12.62 1.51 16.66
C LEU A 130 13.61 1.42 15.49
N TYR A 131 13.67 0.29 14.78
CA TYR A 131 14.50 0.15 13.59
C TYR A 131 14.14 1.15 12.49
N GLY A 132 12.85 1.41 12.26
CA GLY A 132 12.38 2.40 11.29
C GLY A 132 12.84 3.82 11.64
N VAL A 133 12.74 4.21 12.91
CA VAL A 133 13.14 5.54 13.40
C VAL A 133 14.67 5.71 13.41
N TYR A 134 15.43 4.68 13.81
CA TYR A 134 16.89 4.72 13.74
C TYR A 134 17.40 4.73 12.28
N GLY A 135 16.74 4.01 11.37
CA GLY A 135 17.07 4.00 9.95
C GLY A 135 16.75 5.31 9.21
N ASP A 136 15.72 6.05 9.63
CA ASP A 136 15.40 7.37 9.08
C ASP A 136 16.43 8.43 9.49
N LYS A 137 16.96 8.35 10.71
CA LYS A 137 18.04 9.23 11.18
C LYS A 137 19.36 9.03 10.42
N GLU A 138 19.65 7.82 9.95
CA GLU A 138 20.83 7.53 9.11
C GLU A 138 20.70 8.15 7.71
N LYS A 139 19.52 8.05 7.08
CA LYS A 139 19.28 8.59 5.72
C LYS A 139 19.25 10.12 5.67
N ARG A 140 18.96 10.79 6.79
CA ARG A 140 19.09 12.25 6.94
C ARG A 140 20.53 12.74 7.13
N LYS A 141 21.50 11.87 7.46
CA LYS A 141 22.92 12.25 7.64
C LYS A 141 23.77 12.14 6.36
N THR A 142 23.28 11.47 5.33
CA THR A 142 23.99 11.27 4.04
C THR A 142 23.32 12.08 2.91
N LYS A 143 22.70 13.21 3.22
CA LYS A 143 22.23 14.19 2.26
C LYS A 143 22.67 15.58 2.69
#